data_AF-A0A0J8B1Z6-F1
#
_entry.id   AF-A0A0J8B1Z6-F1
#
_cell.length_a   1.000
_cell.length_b   1.000
_cell.length_c   1.000
_cell.angle_alpha   90.00
_cell.angle_beta   90.00
_cell.angle_gamma   90.00
#
_symmetry.space_group_name_H-M   'P 1'
#
loop_
_entity.id
_entity.type
_entity.pdbx_description
1 polymer ?
#
loop_
_entity_poly.entity_id
_entity_poly.type
_entity_poly.pdbx_seq_one_letter_code
_entity_poly.pdbx_strand_id
1 'polypeptide(L)'
;MHQSTSSKTHINRLIASAFRVRLVSDVPERMARSRIPYRPNARRRNRIATIRGSGMLFIHVPKNAGTSVSEQLYGQQIKHETVRYYAMVAPDVLDLPSFAIVRDPVARFLSAFAYASNGGTRDRRVARPFNARYQAFEGIDDAIDHLACARSPFNIDHIFRPQSWYLTDSEGACRIDRLVPYEALDRLGQIVGLPALDDLPRLNGRTGTAPPTLSPSQYAFVKDFYAADFALWRNACLTTSRISRPCSARRATS
;
A
#
# COMPACT_ATOMS: atom_id res chain seq x y z
N MET A 1 -1.62 -34.46 16.58
CA MET A 1 -1.49 -33.04 16.98
C MET A 1 -2.13 -32.09 15.95
N HIS A 2 -3.47 -31.99 15.87
CA HIS A 2 -4.18 -31.19 14.84
C HIS A 2 -5.26 -30.21 15.35
N GLN A 3 -5.36 -29.96 16.67
CA GLN A 3 -6.40 -29.09 17.22
C GLN A 3 -6.04 -27.58 17.29
N SER A 4 -4.76 -27.20 17.08
CA SER A 4 -4.27 -25.83 17.35
C SER A 4 -4.67 -24.76 16.31
N THR A 5 -4.87 -25.14 15.04
CA THR A 5 -5.12 -24.20 13.94
C THR A 5 -6.59 -23.75 13.84
N SER A 6 -7.52 -24.62 14.22
CA SER A 6 -8.96 -24.35 14.21
C SER A 6 -9.36 -23.33 15.28
N SER A 7 -8.86 -23.49 16.52
CA SER A 7 -9.16 -22.58 17.63
C SER A 7 -8.69 -21.14 17.36
N LYS A 8 -7.44 -20.97 16.88
CA LYS A 8 -6.92 -19.64 16.48
C LYS A 8 -7.73 -19.00 15.36
N THR A 9 -8.22 -19.80 14.41
CA THR A 9 -9.07 -19.31 13.32
C THR A 9 -10.42 -18.80 13.85
N HIS A 10 -11.02 -19.49 14.81
CA HIS A 10 -12.28 -19.06 15.42
C HIS A 10 -12.10 -17.79 16.24
N ILE A 11 -11.05 -17.72 17.08
CA ILE A 11 -10.73 -16.52 17.86
C ILE A 11 -10.51 -15.31 16.93
N ASN A 12 -9.74 -15.49 15.85
CA ASN A 12 -9.52 -14.43 14.87
C ASN A 12 -10.82 -13.94 14.21
N ARG A 13 -11.76 -14.84 13.91
CA ARG A 13 -13.07 -14.46 13.37
C ARG A 13 -13.91 -13.66 14.38
N LEU A 14 -13.89 -14.06 15.65
CA LEU A 14 -14.59 -13.33 16.71
C LEU A 14 -14.02 -11.92 16.90
N ILE A 15 -12.71 -11.78 16.97
CA ILE A 15 -12.02 -10.48 17.06
C ILE A 15 -12.38 -9.62 15.84
N ALA A 16 -12.26 -10.16 14.63
CA ALA A 16 -12.57 -9.42 13.40
C ALA A 16 -14.03 -8.91 13.40
N SER A 17 -14.97 -9.77 13.82
CA SER A 17 -16.39 -9.41 13.94
C SER A 17 -16.62 -8.29 14.96
N ALA A 18 -16.02 -8.38 16.16
CA ALA A 18 -16.17 -7.37 17.22
C ALA A 18 -15.73 -5.97 16.77
N PHE A 19 -14.68 -5.88 15.93
CA PHE A 19 -14.18 -4.62 15.37
C PHE A 19 -14.80 -4.26 14.01
N ARG A 20 -15.78 -5.03 13.51
CA ARG A 20 -16.40 -4.86 12.19
C ARG A 20 -15.36 -4.75 11.08
N VAL A 21 -14.38 -5.66 11.09
CA VAL A 21 -13.33 -5.77 10.07
C VAL A 21 -13.32 -7.18 9.49
N ARG A 22 -12.77 -7.35 8.28
CA ARG A 22 -12.58 -8.67 7.68
C ARG A 22 -11.22 -9.27 8.02
N LEU A 23 -10.19 -8.44 8.22
CA LEU A 23 -8.84 -8.87 8.57
C LEU A 23 -8.52 -8.46 10.01
N VAL A 24 -8.03 -9.39 10.83
CA VAL A 24 -7.57 -9.06 12.20
C VAL A 24 -6.41 -8.05 12.18
N SER A 25 -5.63 -8.02 11.10
CA SER A 25 -4.58 -7.02 10.89
C SER A 25 -5.13 -5.58 10.82
N ASP A 26 -6.42 -5.39 10.56
CA ASP A 26 -7.06 -4.08 10.51
C ASP A 26 -7.55 -3.57 11.86
N VAL A 27 -7.54 -4.39 12.91
CA VAL A 27 -8.01 -3.96 14.24
C VAL A 27 -7.28 -2.70 14.72
N PRO A 28 -5.94 -2.58 14.60
CA PRO A 28 -5.24 -1.34 14.97
C PRO A 28 -5.68 -0.13 14.15
N GLU A 29 -5.90 -0.29 12.85
CA GLU A 29 -6.40 0.78 11.97
C GLU A 29 -7.83 1.19 12.36
N ARG A 30 -8.70 0.23 12.68
CA ARG A 30 -10.05 0.50 13.18
C ARG A 30 -10.00 1.28 14.49
N MET A 31 -9.15 0.86 15.42
CA MET A 31 -8.95 1.55 16.70
C MET A 31 -8.45 2.98 16.50
N ALA A 32 -7.47 3.19 15.62
CA ALA A 32 -6.95 4.51 15.25
C ALA A 32 -8.07 5.44 14.76
N ARG A 33 -8.91 4.94 13.85
CA ARG A 33 -10.03 5.71 13.28
C ARG A 33 -11.14 5.97 14.29
N SER A 34 -11.32 5.10 15.27
CA SER A 34 -12.27 5.30 16.38
C SER A 34 -11.66 6.08 17.56
N ARG A 35 -10.41 6.54 17.47
CA ARG A 35 -9.66 7.18 18.57
C ARG A 35 -9.61 6.35 19.85
N ILE A 36 -9.64 5.02 19.70
CA ILE A 36 -9.51 4.08 20.82
C ILE A 36 -8.02 3.78 20.98
N PRO A 37 -7.42 3.99 22.17
CA PRO A 37 -6.01 3.69 22.39
C PRO A 37 -5.68 2.23 22.06
N TYR A 38 -4.62 2.02 21.31
CA TYR A 38 -4.11 0.70 20.98
C TYR A 38 -2.68 0.54 21.47
N ARG A 39 -2.40 -0.57 22.16
CA ARG A 39 -1.03 -0.93 22.56
C ARG A 39 -0.48 -1.99 21.60
N PRO A 40 0.54 -1.68 20.79
CA PRO A 40 1.12 -2.66 19.88
C PRO A 40 1.74 -3.84 20.64
N ASN A 41 1.55 -5.05 20.11
CA ASN A 41 2.23 -6.25 20.62
C ASN A 41 3.75 -6.21 20.36
N ALA A 42 4.51 -7.13 20.97
CA ALA A 42 5.98 -7.18 20.86
C ALA A 42 6.47 -7.18 19.40
N ARG A 43 5.82 -7.94 18.50
CA ARG A 43 6.21 -7.99 17.08
C ARG A 43 6.02 -6.63 16.38
N ARG A 44 4.93 -5.91 16.67
CA ARG A 44 4.69 -4.57 16.13
C ARG A 44 5.67 -3.56 16.70
N ARG A 45 5.96 -3.61 18.00
CA ARG A 45 6.97 -2.75 18.64
C ARG A 45 8.36 -2.95 18.04
N ASN A 46 8.77 -4.19 17.79
CA ASN A 46 10.06 -4.49 17.16
C ASN A 46 10.15 -3.89 15.76
N ARG A 47 9.08 -3.98 14.95
CA ARG A 47 9.06 -3.32 13.62
C ARG A 47 9.15 -1.79 13.72
N ILE A 48 8.44 -1.18 14.66
CA ILE A 48 8.53 0.26 14.91
C ILE A 48 9.97 0.64 15.29
N ALA A 49 10.62 -0.15 16.15
CA ALA A 49 12.03 0.06 16.50
C ALA A 49 12.97 -0.07 15.29
N THR A 50 12.74 -1.05 14.40
CA THR A 50 13.50 -1.16 13.14
C THR A 50 13.32 0.08 12.26
N ILE A 51 12.09 0.59 12.11
CA ILE A 51 11.82 1.80 11.34
C ILE A 51 12.58 2.99 11.95
N ARG A 52 12.50 3.17 13.27
CA ARG A 52 13.27 4.22 13.98
C ARG A 52 14.76 4.10 13.73
N GLY A 53 15.32 2.90 13.87
CA GLY A 53 16.74 2.64 13.67
C GLY A 53 17.23 2.94 12.26
N SER A 54 16.36 2.85 11.25
CA SER A 54 16.70 3.21 9.87
C SER A 54 16.74 4.72 9.62
N GLY A 55 16.11 5.53 10.47
CA GLY A 55 15.94 6.97 10.27
C GLY A 55 15.01 7.35 9.11
N MET A 56 14.27 6.40 8.51
CA MET A 56 13.43 6.62 7.34
C MET A 56 12.10 5.86 7.45
N LEU A 57 10.98 6.55 7.25
CA LEU A 57 9.65 5.95 7.19
C LEU A 57 9.25 5.63 5.75
N PHE A 58 9.12 4.35 5.42
CA PHE A 58 8.51 3.89 4.18
C PHE A 58 7.09 3.37 4.46
N ILE A 59 6.07 4.03 3.92
CA ILE A 59 4.69 3.50 3.97
C ILE A 59 4.48 2.52 2.81
N HIS A 60 4.47 1.23 3.13
CA HIS A 60 4.29 0.18 2.15
C HIS A 60 2.83 0.04 1.68
N VAL A 61 2.50 0.74 0.60
CA VAL A 61 1.24 0.56 -0.13
C VAL A 61 1.24 -0.76 -0.92
N PRO A 62 0.22 -1.63 -0.76
CA PRO A 62 0.11 -2.87 -1.51
C PRO A 62 0.12 -2.64 -3.03
N LYS A 63 0.72 -3.59 -3.77
CA LYS A 63 0.78 -3.62 -5.25
C LYS A 63 1.66 -2.55 -5.92
N ASN A 64 2.47 -1.85 -5.14
CA ASN A 64 3.40 -0.81 -5.60
C ASN A 64 4.88 -1.21 -5.48
N ALA A 65 5.21 -2.50 -5.64
CA ALA A 65 6.59 -3.04 -5.54
C ALA A 65 7.36 -2.76 -4.23
N GLY A 66 6.70 -2.39 -3.13
CA GLY A 66 7.38 -2.08 -1.86
C GLY A 66 7.98 -3.26 -1.08
N THR A 67 7.85 -4.50 -1.57
CA THR A 67 8.41 -5.68 -0.89
C THR A 67 9.94 -5.65 -0.91
N SER A 68 10.58 -5.43 -2.06
CA SER A 68 12.05 -5.33 -2.14
C SER A 68 12.57 -4.12 -1.37
N VAL A 69 11.87 -2.98 -1.44
CA VAL A 69 12.19 -1.78 -0.66
C VAL A 69 12.22 -2.07 0.84
N SER A 70 11.25 -2.83 1.34
CA SER A 70 11.19 -3.18 2.77
C SER A 70 12.37 -4.06 3.18
N GLU A 71 12.75 -5.06 2.37
CA GLU A 71 13.93 -5.88 2.66
C GLU A 71 15.21 -5.05 2.66
N GLN A 72 15.41 -4.20 1.65
CA GLN A 72 16.61 -3.38 1.53
C GLN A 72 16.73 -2.35 2.67
N LEU A 73 15.62 -1.70 3.04
CA LEU A 73 15.62 -0.62 4.03
C LEU A 73 15.61 -1.14 5.48
N TYR A 74 14.96 -2.28 5.74
CA TYR A 74 14.69 -2.75 7.10
C TYR A 74 15.23 -4.15 7.40
N GLY A 75 15.74 -4.88 6.40
CA GLY A 75 16.10 -6.30 6.54
C GLY A 75 14.91 -7.22 6.82
N GLN A 76 13.68 -6.72 6.64
CA GLN A 76 12.45 -7.48 6.84
C GLN A 76 11.25 -6.81 6.17
N GLN A 77 10.23 -7.61 5.87
CA GLN A 77 8.91 -7.08 5.50
C GLN A 77 8.23 -6.30 6.63
N ILE A 78 7.98 -5.02 6.36
CA ILE A 78 7.03 -4.22 7.11
C ILE A 78 5.59 -4.50 6.66
N LYS A 79 4.63 -4.22 7.55
CA LYS A 79 3.19 -4.41 7.29
C LYS A 79 2.62 -3.20 6.56
N HIS A 80 1.43 -3.37 5.98
CA HIS A 80 0.66 -2.30 5.33
C HIS A 80 -0.01 -1.39 6.37
N GLU A 81 0.80 -0.78 7.23
CA GLU A 81 0.34 0.17 8.24
C GLU A 81 0.13 1.56 7.61
N THR A 82 -0.74 2.36 8.21
CA THR A 82 -1.14 3.67 7.68
C THR A 82 -0.52 4.80 8.48
N VAL A 83 -0.53 6.01 7.92
CA VAL A 83 -0.27 7.26 8.65
C VAL A 83 -1.11 7.34 9.93
N ARG A 84 -2.41 7.00 9.87
CA ARG A 84 -3.29 7.05 11.04
C ARG A 84 -2.87 6.06 12.13
N TYR A 85 -2.42 4.87 11.76
CA TYR A 85 -1.88 3.90 12.71
C TYR A 85 -0.67 4.48 13.43
N TYR A 86 0.33 4.98 12.69
CA TYR A 86 1.55 5.52 13.28
C TYR A 86 1.28 6.74 14.16
N ALA A 87 0.39 7.65 13.73
CA ALA A 87 -0.01 8.81 14.54
C ALA A 87 -0.53 8.41 15.93
N MET A 88 -1.20 7.27 16.04
CA MET A 88 -1.71 6.75 17.31
C MET A 88 -0.65 6.07 18.17
N VAL A 89 0.27 5.29 17.57
CA VAL A 89 1.11 4.34 18.35
C VAL A 89 2.60 4.72 18.42
N ALA A 90 3.05 5.55 17.50
CA ALA A 90 4.44 5.98 17.34
C ALA A 90 4.47 7.28 16.52
N PRO A 91 3.90 8.38 17.04
CA PRO A 91 3.84 9.65 16.31
C PRO A 91 5.24 10.16 15.94
N ASP A 92 6.24 9.87 16.76
CA ASP A 92 7.65 10.19 16.51
C ASP A 92 8.21 9.55 15.22
N VAL A 93 7.64 8.43 14.77
CA VAL A 93 8.03 7.80 13.49
C VAL A 93 7.53 8.59 12.29
N LEU A 94 6.45 9.37 12.44
CA LEU A 94 5.97 10.27 11.38
C LEU A 94 6.83 11.53 11.23
N ASP A 95 7.68 11.84 12.21
CA ASP A 95 8.62 12.96 12.14
C ASP A 95 9.91 12.61 11.38
N LEU A 96 10.11 11.32 11.07
CA LEU A 96 11.22 10.88 10.22
C LEU A 96 11.00 11.31 8.77
N PRO A 97 12.07 11.58 8.00
CA PRO A 97 11.99 11.61 6.55
C PRO A 97 11.20 10.42 6.04
N SER A 98 10.25 10.67 5.14
CA SER A 98 9.28 9.66 4.75
C SER A 98 9.06 9.60 3.25
N PHE A 99 8.77 8.39 2.76
CA PHE A 99 8.37 8.20 1.38
C PHE A 99 7.35 7.08 1.22
N ALA A 100 6.67 7.10 0.08
CA ALA A 100 5.83 6.01 -0.38
C ALA A 100 5.92 5.89 -1.90
N ILE A 101 5.80 4.66 -2.39
CA ILE A 101 5.66 4.43 -3.83
C ILE A 101 4.17 4.49 -4.14
N VAL A 102 3.80 5.34 -5.11
CA VAL A 102 2.45 5.43 -5.67
C VAL A 102 2.45 4.96 -7.12
N ARG A 103 1.36 4.36 -7.57
CA ARG A 103 1.23 3.81 -8.92
C ARG A 103 -0.01 4.37 -9.59
N ASP A 104 0.02 4.46 -10.93
CA ASP A 104 -1.19 4.72 -11.70
C ASP A 104 -2.35 3.84 -11.20
N PRO A 105 -3.49 4.41 -10.78
CA PRO A 105 -4.55 3.64 -10.15
C PRO A 105 -5.13 2.52 -11.03
N VAL A 106 -5.17 2.70 -12.35
CA VAL A 106 -5.62 1.66 -13.30
C VAL A 106 -4.62 0.51 -13.34
N ALA A 107 -3.34 0.79 -13.55
CA ALA A 107 -2.29 -0.22 -13.55
C ALA A 107 -2.20 -0.97 -12.21
N ARG A 108 -2.44 -0.27 -11.09
CA ARG A 108 -2.49 -0.88 -9.76
C ARG A 108 -3.72 -1.77 -9.60
N PHE A 109 -4.90 -1.33 -10.05
CA PHE A 109 -6.13 -2.12 -10.03
C PHE A 109 -5.98 -3.43 -10.84
N LEU A 110 -5.45 -3.35 -12.06
CA LEU A 110 -5.19 -4.52 -12.91
C LEU A 110 -4.17 -5.49 -12.27
N SER A 111 -3.14 -4.96 -11.61
CA SER A 111 -2.19 -5.75 -10.83
C SER A 111 -2.83 -6.44 -9.61
N ALA A 112 -3.81 -5.79 -8.97
CA ALA A 112 -4.57 -6.37 -7.88
C ALA A 112 -5.52 -7.47 -8.37
N PHE A 113 -6.23 -7.23 -9.47
CA PHE A 113 -7.09 -8.22 -10.12
C PHE A 113 -6.31 -9.49 -10.51
N ALA A 114 -5.19 -9.35 -11.23
CA ALA A 114 -4.36 -10.49 -11.59
C ALA A 114 -3.87 -11.28 -10.36
N TYR A 115 -3.53 -10.59 -9.26
CA TYR A 115 -3.15 -11.24 -8.01
C TYR A 115 -4.31 -11.96 -7.33
N ALA A 116 -5.51 -11.37 -7.38
CA ALA A 116 -6.74 -11.94 -6.85
C ALA A 116 -7.10 -13.24 -7.59
N SER A 117 -7.15 -13.21 -8.92
CA SER A 117 -7.47 -14.36 -9.78
C SER A 117 -6.45 -15.50 -9.64
N ASN A 118 -5.17 -15.18 -9.47
CA ASN A 118 -4.12 -16.19 -9.26
C ASN A 118 -4.09 -16.77 -7.83
N GLY A 119 -4.96 -16.31 -6.91
CA GLY A 119 -4.90 -16.69 -5.50
C GLY A 119 -3.65 -16.17 -4.77
N GLY A 120 -2.88 -15.29 -5.42
CA GLY A 120 -1.68 -14.64 -4.92
C GLY A 120 -0.43 -14.88 -5.79
N THR A 121 0.73 -14.84 -5.15
CA THR A 121 2.03 -15.25 -5.71
C THR A 121 2.53 -16.52 -5.01
N ARG A 122 3.66 -17.07 -5.49
CA ARG A 122 4.35 -18.20 -4.87
C ARG A 122 4.56 -18.01 -3.37
N ASP A 123 4.98 -16.81 -2.97
CA ASP A 123 5.40 -16.52 -1.60
C ASP A 123 4.29 -15.87 -0.75
N ARG A 124 3.20 -15.39 -1.37
CA ARG A 124 2.09 -14.73 -0.66
C ARG A 124 0.74 -15.08 -1.26
N ARG A 125 -0.18 -15.59 -0.45
CA ARG A 125 -1.56 -15.85 -0.86
C ARG A 125 -2.50 -14.69 -0.55
N VAL A 126 -3.59 -14.59 -1.31
CA VAL A 126 -4.73 -13.72 -0.98
C VAL A 126 -5.20 -14.02 0.44
N ALA A 127 -5.61 -12.99 1.18
CA ALA A 127 -6.02 -13.18 2.56
C ALA A 127 -7.24 -14.12 2.64
N ARG A 128 -7.20 -15.07 3.58
CA ARG A 128 -8.21 -16.13 3.72
C ARG A 128 -9.68 -15.65 3.66
N PRO A 129 -10.07 -14.51 4.27
CA PRO A 129 -11.46 -14.03 4.20
C PRO A 129 -11.94 -13.59 2.82
N PHE A 130 -11.03 -13.45 1.86
CA PHE A 130 -11.29 -13.00 0.49
C PHE A 130 -10.97 -14.05 -0.57
N ASN A 131 -10.06 -15.00 -0.27
CA ASN A 131 -9.52 -15.96 -1.23
C ASN A 131 -10.60 -16.66 -2.08
N ALA A 132 -11.59 -17.29 -1.44
CA ALA A 132 -12.64 -18.01 -2.18
C ALA A 132 -13.46 -17.10 -3.11
N ARG A 133 -13.75 -15.86 -2.68
CA ARG A 133 -14.45 -14.88 -3.52
C ARG A 133 -13.59 -14.46 -4.71
N TYR A 134 -12.31 -14.22 -4.48
CA TYR A 134 -11.40 -13.68 -5.49
C TYR A 134 -11.00 -14.71 -6.54
N GLN A 135 -10.91 -15.99 -6.15
CA GLN A 135 -10.72 -17.09 -7.11
C GLN A 135 -11.96 -17.37 -7.95
N ALA A 136 -13.14 -16.90 -7.51
CA ALA A 136 -14.39 -17.03 -8.24
C ALA A 136 -14.67 -15.85 -9.19
N PHE A 137 -13.74 -14.88 -9.29
CA PHE A 137 -13.87 -13.83 -10.30
C PHE A 137 -13.63 -14.41 -11.70
N GLU A 138 -14.63 -14.32 -12.56
CA GLU A 138 -14.55 -14.67 -13.98
C GLU A 138 -13.98 -13.50 -14.79
N GLY A 139 -14.26 -12.26 -14.36
CA GLY A 139 -13.84 -11.06 -15.06
C GLY A 139 -13.63 -9.83 -14.17
N ILE A 140 -13.25 -8.73 -14.83
CA ILE A 140 -13.04 -7.42 -14.20
C ILE A 140 -14.33 -6.91 -13.56
N ASP A 141 -15.48 -7.20 -14.17
CA ASP A 141 -16.78 -6.76 -13.67
C ASP A 141 -17.10 -7.35 -12.29
N ASP A 142 -16.72 -8.60 -12.00
CA ASP A 142 -16.89 -9.19 -10.65
C ASP A 142 -16.08 -8.45 -9.58
N ALA A 143 -14.88 -8.00 -9.95
CA ALA A 143 -14.03 -7.23 -9.07
C ALA A 143 -14.62 -5.83 -8.84
N ILE A 144 -15.16 -5.20 -9.89
CA ILE A 144 -15.87 -3.92 -9.80
C ILE A 144 -17.11 -4.05 -8.92
N ASP A 145 -17.95 -5.05 -9.15
CA ASP A 145 -19.16 -5.29 -8.36
C ASP A 145 -18.82 -5.55 -6.89
N HIS A 146 -17.74 -6.32 -6.63
CA HIS A 146 -17.23 -6.49 -5.28
C HIS A 146 -16.86 -5.15 -4.61
N LEU A 147 -16.18 -4.26 -5.33
CA LEU A 147 -15.78 -2.95 -4.82
C LEU A 147 -16.96 -1.99 -4.68
N ALA A 148 -17.90 -2.00 -5.61
CA ALA A 148 -19.12 -1.20 -5.58
C ALA A 148 -20.01 -1.58 -4.38
N CYS A 149 -20.08 -2.87 -4.05
CA CYS A 149 -20.83 -3.38 -2.90
C CYS A 149 -20.12 -3.14 -1.55
N ALA A 150 -18.85 -2.74 -1.55
CA ALA A 150 -18.08 -2.59 -0.34
C ALA A 150 -18.45 -1.31 0.43
N ARG A 151 -19.10 -1.45 1.58
CA ARG A 151 -19.53 -0.32 2.42
C ARG A 151 -18.39 0.37 3.18
N SER A 152 -17.20 -0.24 3.25
CA SER A 152 -16.00 0.42 3.75
C SER A 152 -14.72 -0.28 3.28
N PRO A 153 -13.55 0.40 3.35
CA PRO A 153 -12.26 -0.22 3.04
C PRO A 153 -11.92 -1.45 3.89
N PHE A 154 -12.52 -1.59 5.07
CA PHE A 154 -12.35 -2.78 5.91
C PHE A 154 -13.08 -4.03 5.37
N ASN A 155 -13.95 -3.86 4.38
CA ASN A 155 -14.70 -4.92 3.73
C ASN A 155 -13.98 -5.47 2.48
N ILE A 156 -12.80 -4.94 2.14
CA ILE A 156 -12.00 -5.35 1.00
C ILE A 156 -10.56 -5.66 1.43
N ASP A 157 -9.87 -6.51 0.66
CA ASP A 157 -8.47 -6.84 0.88
C ASP A 157 -7.58 -5.60 0.61
N HIS A 158 -6.44 -5.53 1.30
CA HIS A 158 -5.42 -4.50 1.15
C HIS A 158 -5.04 -4.25 -0.31
N ILE A 159 -5.01 -5.28 -1.16
CA ILE A 159 -4.65 -5.17 -2.58
C ILE A 159 -5.59 -4.27 -3.38
N PHE A 160 -6.85 -4.13 -2.97
CA PHE A 160 -7.85 -3.26 -3.61
C PHE A 160 -8.11 -1.96 -2.85
N ARG A 161 -7.52 -1.75 -1.67
CA ARG A 161 -7.74 -0.49 -0.92
C ARG A 161 -7.06 0.69 -1.61
N PRO A 162 -7.71 1.86 -1.68
CA PRO A 162 -7.09 3.07 -2.18
C PRO A 162 -5.73 3.34 -1.54
N GLN A 163 -4.76 3.82 -2.31
CA GLN A 163 -3.43 4.22 -1.85
C GLN A 163 -3.54 5.34 -0.80
N SER A 164 -4.45 6.29 -1.03
CA SER A 164 -4.85 7.34 -0.09
C SER A 164 -5.25 6.82 1.30
N TRP A 165 -5.78 5.59 1.41
CA TRP A 165 -6.09 4.97 2.71
C TRP A 165 -4.89 4.89 3.64
N TYR A 166 -3.71 4.67 3.08
CA TYR A 166 -2.46 4.47 3.81
C TYR A 166 -1.70 5.78 4.05
N LEU A 167 -1.85 6.73 3.14
CA LEU A 167 -0.99 7.92 3.03
C LEU A 167 -1.60 9.19 3.65
N THR A 168 -2.90 9.16 3.96
CA THR A 168 -3.61 10.36 4.44
C THR A 168 -4.01 10.28 5.91
N ASP A 169 -4.08 11.43 6.56
CA ASP A 169 -4.55 11.58 7.93
C ASP A 169 -6.10 11.58 8.02
N SER A 170 -6.64 12.04 9.17
CA SER A 170 -8.09 12.15 9.39
C SER A 170 -8.78 13.14 8.45
N GLU A 171 -8.07 14.15 7.97
CA GLU A 171 -8.57 15.26 7.16
C GLU A 171 -8.38 15.01 5.66
N GLY A 172 -7.71 13.92 5.30
CA GLY A 172 -7.44 13.55 3.91
C GLY A 172 -6.14 14.16 3.36
N ALA A 173 -5.36 14.84 4.21
CA ALA A 173 -4.07 15.38 3.82
C ALA A 173 -3.01 14.27 3.78
N CYS A 174 -2.19 14.26 2.73
CA CYS A 174 -1.05 13.34 2.63
C CYS A 174 0.03 13.75 3.64
N ARG A 175 0.50 12.81 4.46
CA ARG A 175 1.52 13.05 5.51
C ARG A 175 2.86 12.39 5.23
N ILE A 176 3.18 12.25 3.94
CA ILE A 176 4.39 11.62 3.45
C ILE A 176 5.17 12.63 2.62
N ASP A 177 6.43 12.82 2.96
CA ASP A 177 7.27 13.90 2.38
C ASP A 177 7.50 13.69 0.89
N ARG A 178 7.71 12.43 0.48
CA ARG A 178 8.04 12.09 -0.91
C ARG A 178 7.15 10.97 -1.43
N LEU A 179 6.30 11.31 -2.40
CA LEU A 179 5.59 10.31 -3.20
C LEU A 179 6.40 10.03 -4.46
N VAL A 180 6.81 8.77 -4.62
CA VAL A 180 7.60 8.31 -5.77
C VAL A 180 6.68 7.57 -6.72
N PRO A 181 6.50 8.03 -7.98
CA PRO A 181 5.71 7.27 -8.95
C PRO A 181 6.43 5.96 -9.27
N TYR A 182 5.65 4.89 -9.43
CA TYR A 182 6.14 3.54 -9.74
C TYR A 182 7.04 3.53 -10.99
N GLU A 183 6.74 4.41 -11.95
CA GLU A 183 7.49 4.58 -13.19
C GLU A 183 8.90 5.16 -12.97
N ALA A 184 9.21 5.69 -11.78
CA ALA A 184 10.51 6.25 -11.40
C ALA A 184 11.24 5.42 -10.33
N LEU A 185 10.89 4.13 -10.19
CA LEU A 185 11.55 3.24 -9.23
C LEU A 185 13.05 3.03 -9.52
N ASP A 186 13.46 3.20 -10.77
CA ASP A 186 14.86 3.15 -11.20
C ASP A 186 15.73 4.28 -10.63
N ARG A 187 15.09 5.33 -10.11
CA ARG A 187 15.73 6.48 -9.47
C ARG A 187 15.24 6.67 -8.04
N LEU A 188 14.75 5.60 -7.41
CA LEU A 188 14.13 5.67 -6.09
C LEU A 188 15.11 6.28 -5.07
N GLY A 189 16.34 5.77 -5.02
CA GLY A 189 17.39 6.23 -4.12
C GLY A 189 17.73 7.69 -4.34
N GLN A 190 17.88 8.12 -5.59
CA GLN A 190 18.06 9.53 -5.94
C GLN A 190 16.91 10.41 -5.42
N ILE A 191 15.65 10.01 -5.63
CA ILE A 191 14.48 10.83 -5.26
C ILE A 191 14.35 10.95 -3.74
N VAL A 192 14.62 9.87 -3.00
CA VAL A 192 14.46 9.85 -1.53
C VAL A 192 15.74 10.22 -0.77
N GLY A 193 16.87 10.37 -1.46
CA GLY A 193 18.17 10.67 -0.87
C GLY A 193 18.84 9.47 -0.20
N LEU A 194 18.57 8.25 -0.67
CA LEU A 194 19.17 7.00 -0.17
C LEU A 194 19.72 6.15 -1.34
N PRO A 195 20.97 6.36 -1.77
CA PRO A 195 21.56 5.65 -2.91
C PRO A 195 21.49 4.12 -2.83
N ALA A 196 21.49 3.55 -1.62
CA ALA A 196 21.34 2.11 -1.39
C ALA A 196 20.01 1.51 -1.90
N LEU A 197 19.04 2.36 -2.26
CA LEU A 197 17.77 1.94 -2.88
C LEU A 197 17.81 1.94 -4.42
N ASP A 198 18.87 2.43 -5.05
CA ASP A 198 19.02 2.36 -6.51
C ASP A 198 19.47 0.95 -6.97
N ASP A 199 20.09 0.17 -6.07
CA ASP A 199 20.52 -1.21 -6.32
C ASP A 199 19.40 -2.26 -6.19
N LEU A 200 18.14 -1.82 -6.08
CA LEU A 200 17.04 -2.75 -5.88
C LEU A 200 16.93 -3.74 -7.05
N PRO A 201 16.90 -5.06 -6.78
CA PRO A 201 16.65 -6.05 -7.82
C PRO A 201 15.34 -5.69 -8.52
N ARG A 202 15.36 -5.62 -9.85
CA ARG A 202 14.16 -5.40 -10.66
C ARG A 202 13.22 -6.59 -10.52
N LEU A 203 12.46 -6.63 -9.43
CA LEU A 203 11.35 -7.54 -9.27
C LEU A 203 10.18 -6.94 -10.04
N ASN A 204 10.16 -7.16 -11.35
CA ASN A 204 8.99 -7.23 -12.24
C ASN A 204 9.44 -7.05 -13.70
N GLY A 205 10.16 -8.03 -14.25
CA GLY A 205 9.99 -8.31 -15.67
C GLY A 205 8.55 -8.82 -15.86
N ARG A 206 7.75 -8.17 -16.71
CA ARG A 206 6.44 -8.71 -17.13
C ARG A 206 6.69 -10.04 -17.84
N THR A 207 6.68 -11.15 -17.09
CA THR A 207 6.54 -12.48 -17.65
C THR A 207 5.03 -12.74 -17.77
N GLY A 208 4.42 -12.28 -18.85
CA GLY A 208 2.99 -12.47 -19.06
C GLY A 208 2.39 -11.65 -20.19
N THR A 209 1.17 -12.03 -20.55
CA THR A 209 0.28 -11.33 -21.48
C THR A 209 0.11 -9.86 -21.10
N ALA A 210 -0.18 -9.01 -22.09
CA ALA A 210 -0.52 -7.62 -21.83
C ALA A 210 -1.72 -7.56 -20.86
N PRO A 211 -1.72 -6.63 -19.88
CA PRO A 211 -2.84 -6.49 -18.98
C PRO A 211 -4.08 -6.13 -19.82
N PRO A 212 -5.26 -6.61 -19.42
CA PRO A 212 -6.48 -6.34 -20.16
C PRO A 212 -6.75 -4.84 -20.19
N THR A 213 -7.34 -4.37 -21.29
CA THR A 213 -7.76 -2.99 -21.44
C THR A 213 -9.15 -2.84 -20.82
N LEU A 214 -9.34 -1.81 -19.98
CA LEU A 214 -10.64 -1.52 -19.39
C LEU A 214 -11.59 -0.95 -20.46
N SER A 215 -12.85 -1.38 -20.43
CA SER A 215 -13.91 -0.68 -21.16
C SER A 215 -14.11 0.74 -20.59
N PRO A 216 -14.79 1.65 -21.32
CA PRO A 216 -15.05 3.00 -20.83
C PRO A 216 -15.79 3.05 -19.49
N SER A 217 -16.77 2.17 -19.27
CA SER A 217 -17.52 2.09 -18.01
C SER A 217 -16.67 1.56 -16.85
N GLN A 218 -15.84 0.54 -17.10
CA GLN A 218 -14.90 0.01 -16.12
C GLN A 218 -13.86 1.06 -15.72
N TYR A 219 -13.32 1.79 -16.70
CA TYR A 219 -12.41 2.90 -16.45
C TYR A 219 -13.05 4.00 -15.62
N ALA A 220 -14.29 4.40 -15.95
CA ALA A 220 -15.03 5.41 -15.19
C ALA A 220 -15.21 4.99 -13.72
N PHE A 221 -15.61 3.73 -13.47
CA PHE A 221 -15.71 3.21 -12.11
C PHE A 221 -14.37 3.27 -11.36
N VAL A 222 -13.29 2.78 -11.97
CA VAL A 222 -11.95 2.79 -11.36
C VAL A 222 -11.50 4.23 -11.08
N LYS A 223 -11.78 5.15 -12.00
CA LYS A 223 -11.48 6.58 -11.84
C LYS A 223 -12.20 7.19 -10.64
N ASP A 224 -13.49 6.90 -10.48
CA ASP A 224 -14.29 7.44 -9.38
C ASP A 224 -13.91 6.80 -8.05
N PHE A 225 -13.80 5.46 -8.00
CA PHE A 225 -13.44 4.73 -6.79
C PHE A 225 -12.06 5.11 -6.24
N TYR A 226 -11.09 5.38 -7.13
CA TYR A 226 -9.72 5.76 -6.77
C TYR A 226 -9.40 7.25 -7.03
N ALA A 227 -10.39 8.14 -7.04
CA ALA A 227 -10.20 9.55 -7.40
C ALA A 227 -9.09 10.25 -6.60
N ALA A 228 -9.02 10.00 -5.28
CA ALA A 228 -7.96 10.53 -4.42
C ALA A 228 -6.57 9.99 -4.78
N ASP A 229 -6.47 8.73 -5.22
CA ASP A 229 -5.21 8.13 -5.65
C ASP A 229 -4.72 8.74 -6.97
N PHE A 230 -5.64 9.07 -7.90
CA PHE A 230 -5.28 9.80 -9.11
C PHE A 230 -4.68 11.16 -8.79
N ALA A 231 -5.21 11.86 -7.78
CA ALA A 231 -4.63 13.13 -7.33
C ALA A 231 -3.22 12.93 -6.75
N LEU A 232 -3.03 11.94 -5.88
CA LEU A 232 -1.71 11.60 -5.31
C LEU A 232 -0.70 11.23 -6.39
N TRP A 233 -1.08 10.36 -7.34
CA TRP A 233 -0.20 9.91 -8.41
C TRP A 233 0.18 11.06 -9.36
N ARG A 234 -0.77 11.90 -9.78
CA ARG A 234 -0.46 13.08 -10.61
C ARG A 234 0.51 14.03 -9.92
N ASN A 235 0.28 14.31 -8.63
CA ASN A 235 1.17 15.18 -7.86
C ASN A 235 2.58 14.58 -7.72
N ALA A 236 2.70 13.26 -7.54
CA ALA A 236 3.97 12.56 -7.52
C ALA A 236 4.71 12.70 -8.85
N CYS A 237 4.03 12.44 -9.98
CA CYS A 237 4.61 12.60 -11.32
C CYS A 237 5.13 14.03 -11.55
N LEU A 238 4.32 15.05 -11.25
CA LEU A 238 4.71 16.45 -11.41
C LEU A 238 5.95 16.82 -10.57
N THR A 239 6.02 16.34 -9.33
CA THR A 239 7.14 16.60 -8.43
C THR A 239 8.42 15.92 -8.90
N THR A 240 8.33 14.65 -9.30
CA THR A 240 9.47 13.90 -9.84
C THR A 240 9.99 14.49 -11.14
N SER A 241 9.12 14.93 -12.05
CA SER A 241 9.55 15.59 -13.30
C SER A 241 10.35 16.87 -13.05
N ARG A 242 10.04 17.63 -11.99
CA ARG A 242 10.79 18.83 -11.61
C ARG A 242 12.18 18.52 -11.08
N ILE A 243 12.33 17.45 -10.29
CA ILE A 243 13.63 16.98 -9.77
C ILE A 243 14.55 16.55 -10.93
N SER A 244 13.97 16.01 -12.01
CA SER A 244 14.74 15.55 -13.19
C SER A 244 15.12 16.65 -14.21
N ARG A 245 14.66 17.89 -14.04
CA ARG A 245 15.10 19.01 -14.89
C ARG A 245 16.37 19.61 -14.27
N PRO A 246 17.55 19.51 -14.92
CA PRO A 246 18.71 20.22 -14.42
C PRO A 246 18.39 21.72 -14.38
N CYS A 247 18.79 22.39 -13.31
CA CYS A 247 18.66 23.84 -13.15
C CYS A 247 19.50 24.54 -14.24
N SER A 248 18.92 24.77 -15.42
CA SER A 248 19.54 25.59 -16.47
C SER A 248 19.22 27.07 -16.22
N ALA A 249 19.72 27.64 -15.13
CA ALA A 249 19.69 29.07 -14.91
C ALA A 249 20.78 29.53 -13.92
N ARG A 250 22.04 29.49 -14.37
CA ARG A 250 22.99 30.57 -14.07
C ARG A 250 23.58 31.01 -15.41
N ARG A 251 22.87 31.91 -16.10
CA ARG A 251 23.55 32.81 -17.03
C ARG A 251 24.28 33.81 -16.15
N ALA A 252 25.60 33.70 -16.13
CA ALA A 252 26.47 34.76 -15.65
C ALA A 252 26.18 36.01 -16.49
N THR A 253 25.72 37.07 -15.84
CA THR A 253 25.82 38.43 -16.38
C THR A 253 27.25 38.88 -16.16
N SER A 254 27.99 39.02 -17.26
CA SER A 254 29.19 39.84 -17.34
C SER A 254 28.84 41.32 -17.26
#